data_AF-A0A2G4F971-F1
#
_entry.id   AF-A0A2G4F971-F1
#
_cell.length_a   1.000
_cell.length_b   1.000
_cell.length_c   1.000
_cell.angle_alpha   90.00
_cell.angle_beta   90.00
_cell.angle_gamma   90.00
#
_symmetry.space_group_name_H-M   'P 1'
#
loop_
_entity.id
_entity.type
_entity.pdbx_description
1 polymer ?
#
loop_
_entity_poly.entity_id
_entity_poly.type
_entity_poly.pdbx_seq_one_letter_code
_entity_poly.pdbx_strand_id
1 'polypeptide(L)'
;MPNELTEDDSHAYGVVQAFSLLLSGGALYAATLLTYRGAEVFLGLVPDPYDRVVWLGVGMGIPVALCGAVIAVQATLNRPWGLLRIAATILLVGNLAVPAAWGVLWLIRQS
;
A
#
# COMPACT_ATOMS: atom_id res chain seq x y z
N MET A 1 16.87 15.59 29.93
CA MET A 1 16.73 16.97 29.42
C MET A 1 15.32 17.08 28.85
N PRO A 2 14.42 17.90 29.42
CA PRO A 2 13.07 18.04 28.91
C PRO A 2 13.02 19.07 27.77
N ASN A 3 12.68 18.58 26.58
CA ASN A 3 11.83 19.16 25.55
C ASN A 3 11.98 20.66 25.16
N GLU A 4 12.69 20.92 24.05
CA GLU A 4 12.34 21.96 23.07
C GLU A 4 12.60 21.37 21.68
N LEU A 5 11.64 20.58 21.18
CA LEU A 5 11.49 20.42 19.73
C LEU A 5 11.01 21.77 19.23
N THR A 6 11.91 22.53 18.62
CA THR A 6 11.61 23.78 17.94
C THR A 6 10.38 23.60 17.07
N GLU A 7 9.44 24.55 17.08
CA GLU A 7 8.18 24.50 16.32
C GLU A 7 8.40 24.18 14.83
N ASP A 8 9.58 24.57 14.33
CA ASP A 8 10.11 24.26 12.99
C ASP A 8 10.32 22.76 12.73
N ASP A 9 10.82 21.99 13.71
CA ASP A 9 10.97 20.54 13.59
C ASP A 9 9.59 19.88 13.48
N SER A 10 8.62 20.31 14.29
CA SER A 10 7.26 19.77 14.27
C SER A 10 6.60 19.96 12.90
N HIS A 11 6.83 21.12 12.28
CA HIS A 11 6.34 21.46 10.93
C HIS A 11 7.05 20.65 9.83
N ALA A 12 8.38 20.55 9.89
CA ALA A 12 9.17 19.73 8.97
C ALA A 12 8.78 18.24 9.01
N TYR A 13 8.62 17.68 10.22
CA TYR A 13 8.12 16.32 10.41
C TYR A 13 6.69 16.13 9.87
N GLY A 14 5.84 17.15 9.96
CA GLY A 14 4.49 17.14 9.37
C GLY A 14 4.50 17.05 7.84
N VAL A 15 5.37 17.81 7.18
CA VAL A 15 5.51 17.82 5.72
C VAL A 15 6.05 16.48 5.20
N VAL A 16 7.08 15.92 5.84
CA VAL A 16 7.64 14.61 5.48
C VAL A 16 6.60 13.50 5.65
N GLN A 17 5.77 13.58 6.67
CA GLN A 17 4.68 12.62 6.90
C GLN A 17 3.61 12.73 5.81
N ALA A 18 3.17 13.94 5.46
CA ALA A 18 2.20 14.14 4.38
C ALA A 18 2.74 13.60 3.04
N PHE A 19 4.02 13.83 2.74
CA PHE A 19 4.67 13.29 1.55
C PHE A 19 4.75 11.77 1.58
N SER A 20 5.09 11.19 2.73
CA SER A 20 5.13 9.73 2.92
C SER A 20 3.75 9.09 2.75
N LEU A 21 2.68 9.75 3.24
CA LEU A 21 1.31 9.30 3.05
C LEU A 21 0.89 9.37 1.58
N LEU A 22 1.28 10.42 0.86
CA LEU A 22 1.06 10.53 -0.59
C LEU A 22 1.79 9.42 -1.35
N LEU A 23 3.04 9.13 -1.00
CA LEU A 23 3.79 8.01 -1.61
C LEU A 23 3.14 6.66 -1.31
N SER A 24 2.71 6.43 -0.07
CA SER A 24 1.98 5.21 0.33
C SER A 24 0.64 5.08 -0.40
N GLY A 25 -0.08 6.18 -0.60
CA GLY A 25 -1.31 6.22 -1.39
C GLY A 25 -1.06 5.98 -2.88
N GLY A 26 0.00 6.56 -3.44
CA GLY A 26 0.41 6.31 -4.83
C GLY A 26 0.81 4.86 -5.06
N ALA A 27 1.54 4.26 -4.12
CA ALA A 27 1.89 2.83 -4.14
C ALA A 27 0.63 1.96 -4.10
N LEU A 28 -0.32 2.26 -3.21
CA LEU A 28 -1.60 1.55 -3.13
C LEU A 28 -2.37 1.65 -4.44
N TYR A 29 -2.45 2.85 -5.04
CA TYR A 29 -3.14 3.06 -6.30
C TYR A 29 -2.51 2.25 -7.45
N ALA A 30 -1.18 2.31 -7.59
CA ALA A 30 -0.46 1.55 -8.60
C ALA A 30 -0.62 0.03 -8.39
N ALA A 31 -0.48 -0.44 -7.14
CA ALA A 31 -0.68 -1.85 -6.80
C ALA A 31 -2.10 -2.33 -7.08
N THR A 32 -3.11 -1.48 -6.83
CA THR A 32 -4.52 -1.78 -7.12
C THR A 32 -4.76 -1.91 -8.63
N LEU A 33 -4.23 -0.98 -9.44
CA LEU A 33 -4.37 -1.06 -10.90
C LEU A 33 -3.71 -2.31 -11.49
N LEU A 34 -2.49 -2.63 -11.03
CA LEU A 34 -1.77 -3.84 -11.45
C LEU A 34 -2.52 -5.11 -11.03
N THR A 35 -3.05 -5.11 -9.81
CA THR A 35 -3.80 -6.24 -9.26
C THR A 35 -5.14 -6.43 -9.96
N TYR A 36 -5.87 -5.35 -10.25
CA TYR A 36 -7.16 -5.42 -10.95
C TYR A 36 -7.00 -6.05 -12.34
N ARG A 37 -6.05 -5.55 -13.14
CA ARG A 37 -5.78 -6.10 -14.48
C ARG A 37 -5.25 -7.55 -14.42
N GLY A 38 -4.40 -7.85 -13.43
CA GLY A 38 -3.91 -9.20 -13.22
C GLY A 38 -5.02 -10.18 -12.81
N ALA A 39 -5.96 -9.73 -11.97
CA ALA A 39 -7.07 -10.53 -11.49
C ALA A 39 -8.08 -10.87 -12.60
N GLU A 40 -8.38 -9.93 -13.51
CA GLU A 40 -9.26 -10.17 -14.67
C GLU A 40 -8.72 -11.30 -15.55
N VAL A 41 -7.41 -11.30 -15.80
CA VAL A 41 -6.73 -12.38 -16.54
C VAL A 41 -6.71 -13.68 -15.73
N PHE A 42 -6.38 -13.60 -14.43
CA PHE A 42 -6.28 -14.77 -13.57
C PHE A 42 -7.60 -15.54 -13.42
N LEU A 43 -8.73 -14.83 -13.42
CA LEU A 43 -10.09 -15.40 -13.39
C LEU A 43 -10.59 -15.86 -14.77
N GLY A 44 -9.79 -15.68 -15.83
CA GLY A 44 -10.15 -16.06 -17.19
C GLY A 44 -11.18 -15.14 -17.86
N LEU A 45 -11.40 -13.93 -17.31
CA LEU A 45 -12.32 -12.94 -17.90
C LEU A 45 -11.72 -12.27 -19.14
N VAL A 46 -10.39 -12.21 -19.22
CA VAL A 46 -9.65 -11.65 -20.36
C VAL A 46 -8.62 -12.68 -20.84
N PRO A 47 -8.57 -13.02 -22.14
CA PRO A 47 -7.59 -13.94 -22.66
C PRO A 47 -6.20 -13.31 -22.72
N ASP A 48 -5.27 -13.79 -21.88
CA ASP A 48 -3.83 -13.55 -22.00
C ASP A 48 -3.11 -14.91 -22.09
N PRO A 49 -2.62 -15.32 -23.28
CA PRO A 49 -2.05 -16.65 -23.49
C PRO A 49 -0.74 -16.89 -22.72
N TYR A 50 -0.15 -15.85 -22.12
CA TYR A 50 1.12 -15.95 -21.40
C TYR A 50 1.02 -15.51 -19.93
N ASP A 51 -0.19 -15.23 -19.41
CA ASP A 51 -0.42 -14.75 -18.02
C ASP A 51 0.52 -13.59 -17.63
N ARG A 52 0.97 -12.77 -18.60
CA ARG A 52 1.99 -11.72 -18.38
C ARG A 52 1.46 -10.68 -17.42
N VAL A 53 0.17 -10.36 -17.52
CA VAL A 53 -0.48 -9.38 -16.66
C VAL A 53 -0.69 -9.93 -15.25
N VAL A 54 -0.88 -11.25 -15.09
CA VAL A 54 -0.90 -11.92 -13.77
C VAL A 54 0.48 -11.83 -13.12
N TRP A 55 1.55 -12.13 -13.88
CA TRP A 55 2.92 -12.02 -13.38
C TRP A 55 3.29 -10.58 -13.00
N LEU A 56 2.81 -9.58 -13.73
CA LEU A 56 2.96 -8.17 -13.35
C LEU A 56 2.15 -7.82 -12.10
N GLY A 57 0.91 -8.31 -12.00
CA GLY A 57 0.04 -8.11 -10.84
C GLY A 57 0.59 -8.73 -9.55
N VAL A 58 1.07 -9.97 -9.62
CA VAL A 58 1.67 -10.68 -8.47
C VAL A 58 3.10 -10.19 -8.23
N GLY A 59 3.92 -10.17 -9.28
CA GLY A 59 5.36 -9.90 -9.20
C GLY A 59 5.73 -8.44 -8.96
N MET A 60 4.88 -7.48 -9.35
CA MET A 60 5.07 -6.07 -9.02
C MET A 60 4.01 -5.51 -8.08
N GLY A 61 2.75 -5.93 -8.19
CA GLY A 61 1.68 -5.41 -7.32
C GLY A 61 1.87 -5.74 -5.85
N ILE A 62 2.28 -6.97 -5.49
CA ILE A 62 2.54 -7.34 -4.10
C ILE A 62 3.72 -6.57 -3.51
N PRO A 63 4.92 -6.51 -4.14
CA PRO A 63 6.02 -5.71 -3.62
C PRO A 63 5.71 -4.22 -3.48
N VAL A 64 4.99 -3.64 -4.45
CA VAL A 64 4.60 -2.23 -4.41
C VAL A 64 3.64 -1.97 -3.24
N ALA A 65 2.66 -2.85 -3.02
CA ALA A 65 1.76 -2.73 -1.89
C ALA A 65 2.50 -2.90 -0.55
N LEU A 66 3.39 -3.87 -0.43
CA LEU A 66 4.22 -4.06 0.77
C LEU A 66 5.11 -2.84 1.04
N CYS A 67 5.68 -2.21 0.01
CA CYS A 67 6.42 -0.96 0.15
C CYS A 67 5.52 0.16 0.71
N GLY A 68 4.31 0.33 0.17
CA GLY A 68 3.32 1.29 0.68
C GLY A 68 2.94 1.04 2.14
N ALA A 69 2.81 -0.23 2.54
CA ALA A 69 2.57 -0.64 3.92
C ALA A 69 3.73 -0.27 4.85
N VAL A 70 4.98 -0.53 4.45
CA VAL A 70 6.17 -0.17 5.25
C VAL A 70 6.25 1.35 5.45
N ILE A 71 6.01 2.14 4.40
CA ILE A 71 5.99 3.62 4.49
C ILE A 71 4.90 4.07 5.46
N ALA A 72 3.71 3.46 5.41
CA ALA A 72 2.62 3.74 6.33
C ALA A 72 2.98 3.40 7.79
N VAL A 73 3.63 2.25 8.03
CA VAL A 73 4.11 1.87 9.38
C VAL A 73 5.13 2.89 9.89
N GLN A 74 6.12 3.25 9.09
CA GLN A 74 7.13 4.24 9.50
C GLN A 74 6.50 5.60 9.80
N ALA A 75 5.45 5.98 9.06
CA ALA A 75 4.69 7.20 9.34
C ALA A 75 3.88 7.15 10.66
N THR A 76 3.73 5.99 11.32
CA THR A 76 2.97 5.84 12.58
C THR A 76 3.81 5.69 13.86
N LEU A 77 5.08 5.25 13.77
CA LEU A 77 5.82 4.72 14.92
C LEU A 77 6.17 5.73 16.02
N ASN A 78 6.11 7.05 15.77
CA ASN A 78 6.62 8.07 16.70
C ASN A 78 5.63 9.20 17.06
N ARG A 79 4.31 9.05 16.87
CA ARG A 79 3.34 10.15 17.14
C ARG A 79 2.10 9.74 17.93
N PRO A 80 1.54 10.64 18.76
CA PRO A 80 0.23 10.45 19.38
C PRO A 80 -0.89 10.35 18.33
N TRP A 81 -2.06 9.83 18.74
CA TRP A 81 -3.22 9.66 17.84
C TRP A 81 -3.69 11.02 17.28
N GLY A 82 -3.48 11.22 15.99
CA GLY A 82 -3.95 12.36 15.22
C GLY A 82 -4.39 11.95 13.81
N LEU A 83 -4.96 12.88 13.04
CA LEU A 83 -5.52 12.62 11.69
C LEU A 83 -4.53 11.91 10.75
N LEU A 84 -3.24 12.27 10.80
CA LEU A 84 -2.20 11.65 9.96
C LEU A 84 -1.94 10.19 10.31
N ARG A 85 -2.07 9.80 11.59
CA ARG A 85 -1.92 8.40 12.02
C ARG A 85 -3.13 7.55 11.60
N ILE A 86 -4.32 8.15 11.58
CA ILE A 86 -5.54 7.51 11.05
C ILE A 86 -5.36 7.26 9.54
N ALA A 87 -4.94 8.27 8.78
CA ALA A 87 -4.67 8.13 7.35
C ALA A 87 -3.60 7.06 7.07
N ALA A 88 -2.52 7.04 7.85
CA ALA A 88 -1.48 6.01 7.76
C ALA A 88 -2.05 4.61 8.03
N THR A 89 -2.92 4.47 9.02
CA THR A 89 -3.52 3.17 9.36
C THR A 89 -4.45 2.68 8.25
N ILE A 90 -5.25 3.56 7.66
CA ILE A 90 -6.10 3.23 6.50
C ILE A 90 -5.22 2.79 5.32
N LEU A 91 -4.15 3.52 5.04
CA LEU A 91 -3.21 3.20 3.98
C LEU A 91 -2.47 1.88 4.24
N LEU A 92 -2.10 1.60 5.48
CA LEU A 92 -1.51 0.32 5.88
C LEU A 92 -2.46 -0.84 5.57
N VAL A 93 -3.71 -0.74 6.02
CA VAL A 93 -4.73 -1.76 5.79
C VAL A 93 -5.01 -1.92 4.30
N GLY A 94 -5.14 -0.82 3.55
CA GLY A 94 -5.35 -0.85 2.11
C GLY A 94 -4.21 -1.54 1.36
N ASN A 95 -2.97 -1.23 1.72
CA ASN A 95 -1.79 -1.88 1.13
C ASN A 95 -1.70 -3.36 1.49
N LEU A 96 -2.11 -3.78 2.69
CA LEU A 96 -2.17 -5.20 3.07
C LEU A 96 -3.36 -5.96 2.46
N ALA A 97 -4.41 -5.25 2.06
CA ALA A 97 -5.55 -5.85 1.37
C ALA A 97 -5.17 -6.39 -0.01
N VAL A 98 -4.17 -5.81 -0.68
CA VAL A 98 -3.69 -6.25 -2.00
C VAL A 98 -3.15 -7.69 -1.99
N PRO A 99 -2.15 -8.06 -1.15
CA PRO A 99 -1.70 -9.44 -1.06
C PRO A 99 -2.79 -10.38 -0.53
N ALA A 100 -3.66 -9.91 0.38
CA ALA A 100 -4.79 -10.70 0.85
C ALA A 100 -5.78 -11.03 -0.28
N ALA A 101 -6.07 -10.06 -1.17
CA ALA A 101 -6.92 -10.25 -2.33
C ALA A 101 -6.36 -11.31 -3.30
N TRP A 102 -5.05 -11.30 -3.54
CA TRP A 102 -4.39 -12.37 -4.29
C TRP A 102 -4.53 -13.74 -3.63
N GLY A 103 -4.44 -13.80 -2.30
CA GLY A 103 -4.70 -15.03 -1.54
C GLY A 103 -6.14 -15.55 -1.74
N VAL A 104 -7.14 -14.67 -1.70
CA VAL A 104 -8.54 -15.02 -1.96
C VAL A 104 -8.74 -15.50 -3.40
N LEU A 105 -8.18 -14.78 -4.38
CA LEU A 105 -8.25 -15.18 -5.79
C LEU A 105 -7.64 -16.58 -6.01
N TRP A 106 -6.50 -16.85 -5.38
CA TRP A 106 -5.86 -18.15 -5.43
C TRP A 106 -6.76 -19.26 -4.84
N LEU A 107 -7.41 -19.01 -3.71
CA LEU A 107 -8.35 -19.96 -3.11
C LEU A 107 -9.55 -20.22 -4.04
N ILE A 108 -10.10 -19.18 -4.68
CA ILE A 108 -11.22 -19.32 -5.64
C ILE A 108 -10.83 -20.17 -6.85
N ARG A 109 -9.58 -20.08 -7.32
CA ARG A 109 -9.12 -20.88 -8.46
C ARG A 109 -8.87 -22.35 -8.10
N GLN A 110 -8.71 -22.66 -6.81
CA GLN A 110 -8.47 -24.03 -6.34
C GLN A 110 -9.73 -24.79 -5.93
N SER A 111 -10.83 -24.10 -5.67
CA SER A 111 -12.15 -24.68 -5.44
C SER A 111 -12.82 -25.13 -6.73
#